data_AF-A0A450XXZ8-F1
#
_entry.id   AF-A0A450XXZ8-F1
#
_cell.length_a   1.000
_cell.length_b   1.000
_cell.length_c   1.000
_cell.angle_alpha   90.00
_cell.angle_beta   90.00
_cell.angle_gamma   90.00
#
_symmetry.space_group_name_H-M   'P 1'
#
loop_
_entity.id
_entity.type
_entity.pdbx_description
1 polymer ?
#
loop_
_entity_poly.entity_id
_entity_poly.type
_entity_poly.pdbx_seq_one_letter_code
_entity_poly.pdbx_strand_id
1 'polypeptide(L)'
;MDEKPFNFKTKQKPMTETQSQQSTHNDYHDDYDSPWKEALEAWFPEFMTLFFPVIHQEINWGIPHRFMDKELQQVVRDAKLGRRYADKLIQVWTLEGKKTWVLIHVEVQGQSEPDFNERMYVYNYRLFDRYQVDVISLAILTDPSPNFRAGEYRCGRWGCDVQFRFPTVKLLDLGHDWETLEASDNPFTLVVMAHLMAQKNRDGKKRLDAKLQLIRLMYHRGYNKKRILTLFRVIDWLLHLPPELVPQFQRELSIIEEKKMPYITSIERLGLEKGIEQGMQQGEATVLNRQLQRKFGEGFTDVHRQRVKEADSDILLDWSEQVLYAQSIDEVFYSSKSSRSEH
;
A
#
# COMPACT_ATOMS: atom_id res chain seq x y z
N MET A 1 76.65 33.91 -17.15
CA MET A 1 75.89 34.38 -18.31
C MET A 1 74.82 33.37 -18.66
N ASP A 2 73.64 33.34 -18.07
CA ASP A 2 72.97 33.92 -16.89
C ASP A 2 71.58 33.27 -16.97
N GLU A 3 71.23 32.49 -15.95
CA GLU A 3 70.10 32.73 -15.04
C GLU A 3 68.70 32.63 -15.65
N LYS A 4 67.90 31.79 -14.96
CA LYS A 4 66.46 31.54 -15.16
C LYS A 4 65.65 32.84 -14.99
N PRO A 5 64.33 32.81 -15.30
CA PRO A 5 63.45 32.53 -14.16
C PRO A 5 62.32 31.54 -14.47
N PHE A 6 62.20 30.61 -13.53
CA PHE A 6 60.97 29.91 -13.16
C PHE A 6 59.91 30.97 -12.82
N ASN A 7 58.71 30.89 -13.41
CA ASN A 7 57.58 31.72 -12.98
C ASN A 7 56.38 30.84 -12.66
N PHE A 8 56.07 30.77 -11.37
CA PHE A 8 54.85 30.23 -10.80
C PHE A 8 53.68 31.16 -11.19
N LYS A 9 52.74 30.66 -12.00
CA LYS A 9 51.39 31.22 -12.06
C LYS A 9 50.37 30.11 -11.89
N THR A 10 49.97 29.96 -10.63
CA THR A 10 48.66 29.49 -10.18
C THR A 10 47.57 30.14 -11.03
N LYS A 11 46.99 29.37 -11.95
CA LYS A 11 45.67 29.66 -12.50
C LYS A 11 44.75 28.52 -12.09
N GLN A 12 43.85 28.88 -11.20
CA GLN A 12 42.69 28.10 -10.77
C GLN A 12 42.01 27.48 -12.00
N LYS A 13 41.97 26.14 -12.05
CA LYS A 13 40.99 25.43 -12.85
C LYS A 13 39.61 25.80 -12.29
N PRO A 14 38.64 26.28 -13.10
CA PRO A 14 37.27 26.31 -12.66
C PRO A 14 36.83 24.85 -12.46
N MET A 15 36.54 24.49 -11.21
CA MET A 15 35.76 23.30 -10.89
C MET A 15 34.38 23.51 -11.49
N THR A 16 34.12 22.92 -12.67
CA THR A 16 32.75 22.59 -13.07
C THR A 16 32.29 21.47 -12.15
N GLU A 17 31.83 21.85 -10.97
CA GLU A 17 30.90 21.04 -10.17
C GLU A 17 29.65 20.86 -11.01
N THR A 18 29.62 19.78 -11.80
CA THR A 18 28.35 19.22 -12.24
C THR A 18 27.79 18.53 -11.01
N GLN A 19 27.08 19.29 -10.17
CA GLN A 19 26.21 18.74 -9.16
C GLN A 19 25.15 17.94 -9.90
N SER A 20 25.41 16.65 -10.09
CA SER A 20 24.39 15.67 -10.37
C SER A 20 23.45 15.68 -9.16
N GLN A 21 22.38 16.48 -9.26
CA GLN A 21 21.20 16.34 -8.41
C GLN A 21 20.62 14.96 -8.73
N GLN A 22 21.18 13.93 -8.11
CA GLN A 22 20.47 12.69 -7.87
C GLN A 22 19.32 13.07 -6.95
N SER A 23 18.16 13.27 -7.55
CA SER A 23 16.88 13.27 -6.87
C SER A 23 16.78 11.96 -6.11
N THR A 24 17.14 11.98 -4.83
CA THR A 24 16.83 10.93 -3.87
C THR A 24 15.31 10.89 -3.77
N HIS A 25 14.68 10.10 -4.64
CA HIS A 25 13.32 9.66 -4.45
C HIS A 25 13.31 8.95 -3.11
N ASN A 26 12.78 9.65 -2.12
CA ASN A 26 12.67 9.17 -0.77
C ASN A 26 11.51 8.17 -0.77
N ASP A 27 11.84 6.90 -0.98
CA ASP A 27 10.93 5.76 -0.87
C ASP A 27 10.46 5.68 0.59
N TYR A 28 9.30 6.29 0.84
CA TYR A 28 8.64 6.25 2.15
C TYR A 28 7.60 5.12 2.20
N HIS A 29 7.90 4.14 3.05
CA HIS A 29 7.02 3.42 3.99
C HIS A 29 6.01 2.36 3.50
N ASP A 30 6.28 1.11 3.87
CA ASP A 30 5.35 0.14 4.48
C ASP A 30 5.51 0.28 6.02
N ASP A 31 4.61 -0.04 6.95
CA ASP A 31 3.39 -0.85 7.00
C ASP A 31 2.33 -0.08 7.84
N TYR A 32 1.70 0.93 7.22
CA TYR A 32 0.28 1.17 7.46
C TYR A 32 -0.40 0.62 6.22
N ASP A 33 -1.25 -0.38 6.42
CA ASP A 33 -2.13 -1.01 5.44
C ASP A 33 -2.41 -0.04 4.28
N SER A 34 -1.94 -0.39 3.06
CA SER A 34 -2.24 0.37 1.83
C SER A 34 -3.66 0.90 1.95
N PRO A 35 -3.96 2.18 1.72
CA PRO A 35 -5.29 2.72 2.05
C PRO A 35 -6.46 1.99 1.40
N TRP A 36 -6.17 1.22 0.35
CA TRP A 36 -7.07 0.21 -0.20
C TRP A 36 -7.51 -0.86 0.82
N LYS A 37 -6.62 -1.38 1.66
CA LYS A 37 -6.91 -2.28 2.77
C LYS A 37 -7.76 -1.62 3.87
N GLU A 38 -7.42 -0.41 4.32
CA GLU A 38 -8.26 0.31 5.32
C GLU A 38 -9.67 0.55 4.75
N ALA A 39 -9.78 0.95 3.48
CA ALA A 39 -11.06 1.09 2.79
C ALA A 39 -11.79 -0.27 2.65
N LEU A 40 -11.06 -1.35 2.34
CA LEU A 40 -11.60 -2.70 2.18
C LEU A 40 -12.15 -3.24 3.50
N GLU A 41 -11.47 -3.01 4.61
CA GLU A 41 -11.95 -3.38 5.94
C GLU A 41 -13.18 -2.57 6.36
N ALA A 42 -13.21 -1.28 6.02
CA ALA A 42 -14.32 -0.41 6.37
C ALA A 42 -15.59 -0.69 5.56
N TRP A 43 -15.47 -1.08 4.29
CA TRP A 43 -16.56 -1.13 3.32
C TRP A 43 -16.53 -2.38 2.41
N PHE A 44 -16.18 -3.53 2.97
CA PHE A 44 -16.11 -4.79 2.21
C PHE A 44 -17.40 -5.13 1.41
N PRO A 45 -18.63 -4.95 1.94
CA PRO A 45 -19.84 -5.17 1.15
C PRO A 45 -19.94 -4.24 -0.07
N GLU A 46 -19.63 -2.95 0.11
CA GLU A 46 -19.65 -1.97 -0.97
C GLU A 46 -18.54 -2.23 -1.99
N PHE A 47 -17.37 -2.71 -1.55
CA PHE A 47 -16.31 -3.19 -2.43
C PHE A 47 -16.83 -4.30 -3.34
N MET A 48 -17.43 -5.34 -2.75
CA MET A 48 -17.94 -6.48 -3.50
C MET A 48 -19.09 -6.06 -4.44
N THR A 49 -19.95 -5.13 -4.00
CA THR A 49 -21.03 -4.58 -4.85
C THR A 49 -20.48 -3.87 -6.09
N LEU A 50 -19.41 -3.07 -5.94
CA LEU A 50 -18.85 -2.29 -7.04
C LEU A 50 -18.04 -3.14 -8.01
N PHE A 51 -17.14 -3.99 -7.49
CA PHE A 51 -16.15 -4.68 -8.31
C PHE A 51 -16.61 -6.08 -8.73
N PHE A 52 -17.35 -6.80 -7.87
CA PHE A 52 -17.72 -8.19 -8.11
C PHE A 52 -19.20 -8.44 -7.81
N PRO A 53 -20.13 -7.73 -8.49
CA PRO A 53 -21.56 -7.73 -8.15
C PRO A 53 -22.21 -9.13 -8.21
N VAL A 54 -21.72 -10.00 -9.09
CA VAL A 54 -22.19 -11.40 -9.18
C VAL A 54 -21.82 -12.17 -7.91
N ILE A 55 -20.59 -12.03 -7.43
CA ILE A 55 -20.11 -12.73 -6.21
C ILE A 55 -20.76 -12.13 -4.97
N HIS A 56 -20.98 -10.81 -4.96
CA HIS A 56 -21.71 -10.15 -3.88
C HIS A 56 -23.10 -10.76 -3.66
N GLN A 57 -23.80 -11.17 -4.72
CA GLN A 57 -25.14 -11.79 -4.62
C GLN A 57 -25.11 -13.18 -3.99
N GLU A 58 -23.99 -13.89 -4.06
CA GLU A 58 -23.84 -15.25 -3.51
C GLU A 58 -23.45 -15.24 -2.02
N ILE A 59 -22.98 -14.10 -1.50
CA ILE A 59 -22.56 -13.95 -0.11
C ILE A 59 -23.77 -13.68 0.78
N ASN A 60 -23.88 -14.42 1.88
CA ASN A 60 -24.84 -14.17 2.94
C ASN A 60 -24.35 -13.04 3.86
N TRP A 61 -24.76 -11.81 3.56
CA TRP A 61 -24.45 -10.62 4.36
C TRP A 61 -25.14 -10.58 5.74
N GLY A 62 -26.09 -11.48 6.00
CA GLY A 62 -26.70 -11.65 7.32
C GLY A 62 -25.74 -12.27 8.34
N ILE A 63 -24.64 -12.89 7.90
CA ILE A 63 -23.60 -13.44 8.77
C ILE A 63 -22.36 -12.54 8.68
N PRO A 64 -21.80 -12.08 9.81
CA PRO A 64 -20.58 -11.29 9.81
C PRO A 64 -19.42 -12.03 9.12
N HIS A 65 -18.76 -11.33 8.20
CA HIS A 65 -17.52 -11.79 7.61
C HIS A 65 -16.36 -11.61 8.59
N ARG A 66 -15.27 -12.36 8.38
CA ARG A 66 -14.09 -12.31 9.25
C ARG A 66 -12.82 -12.16 8.40
N PHE A 67 -12.01 -11.16 8.73
CA PHE A 67 -10.67 -11.00 8.16
C PHE A 67 -9.71 -12.04 8.76
N MET A 68 -8.93 -12.67 7.87
CA MET A 68 -8.09 -13.84 8.13
C MET A 68 -6.61 -13.50 7.82
N ASP A 69 -6.13 -12.36 8.34
CA ASP A 69 -4.78 -11.86 8.05
C ASP A 69 -3.69 -12.84 8.54
N LYS A 70 -3.91 -13.50 9.68
CA LYS A 70 -2.95 -14.47 10.24
C LYS A 70 -2.80 -15.70 9.34
N GLU A 71 -3.91 -16.22 8.84
CA GLU A 71 -3.96 -17.38 7.96
C GLU A 71 -3.34 -17.05 6.60
N LEU A 72 -3.61 -15.86 6.08
CA LEU A 72 -2.96 -15.36 4.88
C LEU A 72 -1.45 -15.24 5.06
N GLN A 73 -0.98 -14.63 6.15
CA GLN A 73 0.46 -14.51 6.44
C GLN A 73 1.16 -15.87 6.53
N GLN A 74 0.49 -16.90 7.08
CA GLN A 74 1.05 -18.26 7.15
C GLN A 74 1.27 -18.89 5.76
N VAL A 75 0.53 -18.45 4.74
CA VAL A 75 0.64 -18.96 3.36
C VAL A 75 1.64 -18.16 2.53
N VAL A 76 1.78 -16.87 2.82
CA VAL A 76 2.63 -15.92 2.08
C VAL A 76 4.12 -16.02 2.44
N ARG A 77 4.45 -16.52 3.64
CA ARG A 77 5.83 -16.58 4.19
C ARG A 77 6.90 -17.27 3.34
N ASP A 78 6.53 -18.10 2.35
CA ASP A 78 7.47 -18.80 1.45
C ASP A 78 7.58 -18.21 0.04
N ALA A 79 6.89 -17.10 -0.27
CA ALA A 79 7.06 -16.41 -1.55
C ALA A 79 8.25 -15.44 -1.47
N LYS A 80 9.30 -15.68 -2.27
CA LYS A 80 10.49 -14.83 -2.33
C LYS A 80 10.13 -13.35 -2.58
N LEU A 81 10.66 -12.49 -1.71
CA LEU A 81 10.99 -11.06 -1.86
C LEU A 81 9.88 -10.06 -2.25
N GLY A 82 9.58 -9.18 -1.28
CA GLY A 82 9.45 -7.72 -1.43
C GLY A 82 8.53 -7.21 -2.53
N ARG A 83 7.25 -7.01 -2.22
CA ARG A 83 6.35 -6.09 -2.93
C ARG A 83 5.09 -5.79 -2.11
N ARG A 84 4.56 -4.58 -2.34
CA ARG A 84 3.48 -3.92 -1.60
C ARG A 84 2.12 -4.25 -2.21
N TYR A 85 1.45 -5.29 -1.71
CA TYR A 85 0.10 -5.66 -2.15
C TYR A 85 -0.93 -5.41 -1.06
N ALA A 86 -2.13 -5.00 -1.47
CA ALA A 86 -3.29 -5.00 -0.61
C ALA A 86 -3.95 -6.39 -0.67
N ASP A 87 -3.32 -7.34 0.01
CA ASP A 87 -3.83 -8.71 0.12
C ASP A 87 -4.72 -8.81 1.36
N LYS A 88 -5.95 -9.27 1.17
CA LYS A 88 -6.85 -9.61 2.26
C LYS A 88 -7.51 -10.95 1.99
N LEU A 89 -7.58 -11.76 3.04
CA LEU A 89 -8.32 -13.00 3.04
C LEU A 89 -9.53 -12.80 3.96
N ILE A 90 -10.72 -13.04 3.44
CA ILE A 90 -11.96 -12.83 4.16
C ILE A 90 -12.74 -14.13 4.17
N GLN A 91 -13.06 -14.63 5.35
CA GLN A 91 -14.02 -15.71 5.52
C GLN A 91 -15.44 -15.13 5.39
N VAL A 92 -16.23 -15.73 4.50
CA VAL A 92 -17.64 -15.43 4.30
C VAL A 92 -18.48 -16.72 4.37
N TRP A 93 -19.79 -16.53 4.41
CA TRP A 93 -20.77 -17.61 4.25
C TRP A 93 -21.54 -17.38 2.97
N THR A 94 -21.74 -18.43 2.17
CA THR A 94 -22.60 -18.34 0.99
C THR A 94 -24.07 -18.44 1.38
N LEU A 95 -24.97 -18.05 0.48
CA LEU A 95 -26.42 -18.27 0.65
C LEU A 95 -26.78 -19.76 0.78
N GLU A 96 -25.96 -20.66 0.23
CA GLU A 96 -26.08 -22.12 0.40
C GLU A 96 -25.64 -22.61 1.79
N GLY A 97 -25.16 -21.73 2.67
CA GLY A 97 -24.69 -22.09 4.01
C GLY A 97 -23.29 -22.71 4.02
N LYS A 98 -22.51 -22.58 2.93
CA LYS A 98 -21.13 -23.06 2.89
C LYS A 98 -20.16 -21.98 3.37
N LYS A 99 -19.18 -22.40 4.16
CA LYS A 99 -18.03 -21.56 4.53
C LYS A 99 -17.10 -21.44 3.33
N THR A 100 -16.89 -20.22 2.85
CA THR A 100 -16.01 -19.92 1.70
C THR A 100 -15.03 -18.83 2.08
N TRP A 101 -13.81 -18.93 1.57
CA TRP A 101 -12.80 -17.90 1.74
C TRP A 101 -12.66 -17.09 0.46
N VAL A 102 -12.73 -15.77 0.59
CA VAL A 102 -12.54 -14.81 -0.50
C VAL A 102 -11.15 -14.21 -0.32
N LEU A 103 -10.24 -14.58 -1.21
CA LEU A 103 -8.91 -14.00 -1.30
C LEU A 103 -8.97 -12.83 -2.28
N ILE A 104 -8.79 -11.62 -1.78
CA ILE A 104 -8.68 -10.40 -2.59
C ILE A 104 -7.22 -10.01 -2.68
N HIS A 105 -6.79 -9.80 -3.92
CA HIS A 105 -5.50 -9.25 -4.24
C HIS A 105 -5.69 -7.91 -4.96
N VAL A 106 -5.33 -6.81 -4.31
CA VAL A 106 -5.32 -5.49 -4.95
C VAL A 106 -3.87 -5.13 -5.27
N GLU A 107 -3.56 -5.04 -6.57
CA GLU A 107 -2.24 -4.62 -7.04
C GLU A 107 -2.16 -3.09 -7.06
N VAL A 108 -1.57 -2.47 -6.03
CA VAL A 108 -1.58 -0.99 -5.86
C VAL A 108 -0.43 -0.29 -6.60
N GLN A 109 0.47 -1.00 -7.30
CA GLN A 109 1.54 -0.38 -8.08
C GLN A 109 1.57 -0.87 -9.53
N GLY A 110 1.50 0.11 -10.43
CA GLY A 110 1.19 -0.07 -11.84
C GLY A 110 2.33 -0.54 -12.74
N GLN A 111 2.97 -1.65 -12.38
CA GLN A 111 3.79 -2.40 -13.34
C GLN A 111 3.23 -3.82 -13.48
N SER A 112 3.06 -4.24 -14.73
CA SER A 112 2.68 -5.61 -15.08
C SER A 112 3.69 -6.58 -14.49
N GLU A 113 3.32 -7.32 -13.46
CA GLU A 113 4.17 -8.39 -12.96
C GLU A 113 3.99 -9.66 -13.80
N PRO A 114 5.07 -10.23 -14.36
CA PRO A 114 4.97 -11.43 -15.20
C PRO A 114 4.42 -12.63 -14.41
N ASP A 115 4.70 -12.70 -13.11
CA ASP A 115 4.36 -13.86 -12.26
C ASP A 115 3.04 -13.66 -11.49
N PHE A 116 2.26 -12.63 -11.81
CA PHE A 116 1.03 -12.30 -11.09
C PHE A 116 0.02 -13.44 -11.07
N ASN A 117 -0.28 -13.99 -12.26
CA ASN A 117 -1.25 -15.09 -12.39
C ASN A 117 -0.78 -16.35 -11.66
N GLU A 118 0.53 -16.64 -11.70
CA GLU A 118 1.13 -17.76 -10.98
C GLU A 118 1.00 -17.58 -9.46
N ARG A 119 1.30 -16.37 -8.94
CA ARG A 119 1.11 -16.06 -7.51
C ARG A 119 -0.32 -16.26 -7.06
N MET A 120 -1.29 -15.78 -7.86
CA MET A 120 -2.72 -15.97 -7.57
C MET A 120 -3.07 -17.45 -7.46
N TYR A 121 -2.55 -18.28 -8.37
CA TYR A 121 -2.71 -19.72 -8.32
C TYR A 121 -2.04 -20.36 -7.08
N VAL A 122 -0.78 -20.00 -6.80
CA VAL A 122 -0.02 -20.53 -5.66
C VAL A 122 -0.72 -20.22 -4.33
N TYR A 123 -1.23 -19.00 -4.15
CA TYR A 123 -1.96 -18.64 -2.93
C TYR A 123 -3.27 -19.41 -2.81
N ASN A 124 -4.04 -19.49 -3.89
CA ASN A 124 -5.29 -20.25 -3.93
C ASN A 124 -5.05 -21.71 -3.54
N TYR A 125 -4.08 -22.37 -4.20
CA TYR A 125 -3.71 -23.75 -3.93
C TYR A 125 -3.25 -23.97 -2.49
N ARG A 126 -2.35 -23.12 -1.96
CA ARG A 126 -1.84 -23.27 -0.59
C ARG A 126 -2.92 -23.09 0.48
N LEU A 127 -3.85 -22.15 0.26
CA LEU A 127 -4.99 -21.96 1.16
C LEU A 127 -5.92 -23.17 1.12
N PHE A 128 -6.21 -23.70 -0.08
CA PHE A 128 -7.00 -24.90 -0.25
C PHE A 128 -6.34 -26.12 0.41
N ASP A 129 -5.05 -26.38 0.13
CA ASP A 129 -4.29 -27.51 0.67
C ASP A 129 -4.26 -27.50 2.21
N ARG A 130 -3.98 -26.34 2.80
CA ARG A 130 -3.86 -26.21 4.26
C ARG A 130 -5.19 -26.25 5.00
N TYR A 131 -6.23 -25.61 4.47
CA TYR A 131 -7.48 -25.39 5.21
C TYR A 131 -8.67 -26.18 4.69
N GLN A 132 -8.56 -26.80 3.51
CA GLN A 132 -9.59 -27.65 2.89
C GLN A 132 -10.95 -26.93 2.78
N VAL A 133 -10.91 -25.66 2.39
CA VAL A 133 -12.09 -24.80 2.16
C VAL A 133 -12.06 -24.25 0.74
N ASP A 134 -13.25 -23.95 0.20
CA ASP A 134 -13.36 -23.28 -1.09
C ASP A 134 -12.72 -21.88 -1.01
N VAL A 135 -11.83 -21.58 -1.96
CA VAL A 135 -11.13 -20.29 -2.05
C VAL A 135 -11.45 -19.61 -3.38
N ILE A 136 -12.06 -18.44 -3.30
CA ILE A 136 -12.33 -17.57 -4.46
C ILE A 136 -11.25 -16.50 -4.49
N SER A 137 -10.42 -16.50 -5.54
CA SER A 137 -9.40 -15.48 -5.75
C SER A 137 -9.94 -14.36 -6.64
N LEU A 138 -9.73 -13.10 -6.23
CA LEU A 138 -10.19 -11.90 -6.93
C LEU A 138 -9.04 -10.92 -7.09
N ALA A 139 -8.95 -10.26 -8.24
CA ALA A 139 -7.92 -9.24 -8.47
C ALA A 139 -8.50 -7.87 -8.85
N ILE A 140 -7.91 -6.81 -8.32
CA ILE A 140 -8.08 -5.45 -8.84
C ILE A 140 -6.75 -4.98 -9.42
N LEU A 141 -6.78 -4.67 -10.71
CA LEU A 141 -5.65 -4.16 -11.48
C LEU A 141 -5.73 -2.63 -11.47
N THR A 142 -4.78 -2.02 -10.79
CA THR A 142 -4.73 -0.56 -10.65
C THR A 142 -3.67 0.06 -11.54
N ASP A 143 -3.04 -0.68 -12.45
CA ASP A 143 -1.97 -0.20 -13.31
C ASP A 143 -2.43 0.78 -14.42
N PRO A 144 -1.55 1.68 -14.90
CA PRO A 144 -1.87 2.64 -15.94
C PRO A 144 -1.79 2.06 -17.38
N SER A 145 -1.41 0.78 -17.55
CA SER A 145 -1.24 0.17 -18.88
C SER A 145 -2.57 -0.42 -19.36
N PRO A 146 -3.18 0.07 -20.45
CA PRO A 146 -4.46 -0.48 -20.94
C PRO A 146 -4.36 -1.95 -21.40
N ASN A 147 -3.14 -2.40 -21.75
CA ASN A 147 -2.90 -3.71 -22.35
C ASN A 147 -2.66 -4.82 -21.32
N PHE A 148 -2.27 -4.48 -20.10
CA PHE A 148 -2.07 -5.49 -19.08
C PHE A 148 -3.42 -6.05 -18.61
N ARG A 149 -3.56 -7.37 -18.71
CA ARG A 149 -4.74 -8.12 -18.28
C ARG A 149 -4.27 -9.36 -17.52
N ALA A 150 -4.94 -9.64 -16.41
CA ALA A 150 -4.76 -10.84 -15.61
C ALA A 150 -6.07 -11.64 -15.56
N GLY A 151 -6.00 -12.86 -15.03
CA GLY A 151 -7.18 -13.69 -14.81
C GLY A 151 -7.05 -15.14 -15.25
N GLU A 152 -5.88 -15.56 -15.75
CA GLU A 152 -5.64 -16.95 -16.11
C GLU A 152 -4.19 -17.36 -15.88
N TYR A 153 -3.99 -18.47 -15.17
CA TYR A 153 -2.74 -19.20 -15.07
C TYR A 153 -2.92 -20.57 -15.72
N ARG A 154 -1.94 -20.97 -16.55
CA ARG A 154 -1.89 -22.31 -17.16
C ARG A 154 -0.49 -22.89 -17.01
N CYS A 155 -0.41 -24.14 -16.59
CA CYS A 155 0.79 -24.92 -16.72
C CYS A 155 0.45 -26.33 -17.18
N GLY A 156 1.32 -26.93 -18.00
CA GLY A 156 1.09 -28.26 -18.50
C GLY A 156 2.34 -28.92 -19.05
N ARG A 157 2.43 -30.24 -18.88
CA ARG A 157 3.54 -31.06 -19.39
C ARG A 157 3.08 -32.50 -19.61
N TRP A 158 3.45 -33.08 -20.76
CA TRP A 158 3.19 -34.47 -21.12
C TRP A 158 1.72 -34.91 -20.98
N GLY A 159 0.77 -34.04 -21.31
CA GLY A 159 -0.68 -34.32 -21.24
C GLY A 159 -1.30 -34.18 -19.85
N CYS A 160 -0.57 -33.61 -18.89
CA CYS A 160 -1.10 -33.17 -17.59
C CYS A 160 -1.15 -31.64 -17.58
N ASP A 161 -2.33 -31.06 -17.38
CA ASP A 161 -2.58 -29.63 -17.46
C ASP A 161 -3.32 -29.12 -16.22
N VAL A 162 -2.92 -27.94 -15.76
CA VAL A 162 -3.63 -27.13 -14.76
C VAL A 162 -4.07 -25.83 -15.43
N GLN A 163 -5.35 -25.50 -15.25
CA GLN A 163 -5.92 -24.24 -15.68
C GLN A 163 -6.64 -23.58 -14.50
N PHE A 164 -6.16 -22.40 -14.11
CA PHE A 164 -6.73 -21.61 -13.03
C PHE A 164 -7.22 -20.28 -13.57
N ARG A 165 -8.50 -20.00 -13.39
CA ARG A 165 -9.14 -18.75 -13.84
C ARG A 165 -9.71 -18.02 -12.64
N PHE A 166 -9.58 -16.70 -12.64
CA PHE A 166 -10.06 -15.87 -11.56
C PHE A 166 -10.63 -14.53 -12.07
N PRO A 167 -11.70 -14.01 -11.45
CA PRO A 167 -12.25 -12.70 -11.81
C PRO A 167 -11.28 -11.55 -11.55
N THR A 168 -11.21 -10.62 -12.50
CA THR A 168 -10.37 -9.42 -12.40
C THR A 168 -11.17 -8.17 -12.77
N VAL A 169 -10.86 -7.05 -12.11
CA VAL A 169 -11.38 -5.72 -12.46
C VAL A 169 -10.22 -4.78 -12.70
N LYS A 170 -10.25 -4.04 -13.82
CA LYS A 170 -9.26 -3.00 -14.12
C LYS A 170 -9.84 -1.62 -13.85
N LEU A 171 -9.17 -0.84 -13.01
CA LEU A 171 -9.68 0.49 -12.63
C LEU A 171 -9.75 1.46 -13.82
N LEU A 172 -8.86 1.32 -14.80
CA LEU A 172 -8.92 2.12 -16.03
C LEU A 172 -10.24 1.94 -16.77
N ASP A 173 -10.81 0.75 -16.79
CA ASP A 173 -12.07 0.47 -17.51
C ASP A 173 -13.25 1.16 -16.81
N LEU A 174 -13.25 1.18 -15.48
CA LEU A 174 -14.25 1.93 -14.69
C LEU A 174 -14.15 3.44 -14.94
N GLY A 175 -12.95 3.93 -15.20
CA GLY A 175 -12.69 5.35 -15.49
C GLY A 175 -13.23 5.86 -16.81
N HIS A 176 -13.72 4.99 -17.71
CA HIS A 176 -14.35 5.40 -18.96
C HIS A 176 -15.74 6.02 -18.74
N ASP A 177 -16.45 5.60 -17.70
CA ASP A 177 -17.76 6.14 -17.34
C ASP A 177 -17.66 6.97 -16.05
N TRP A 178 -17.08 8.15 -16.19
CA TRP A 178 -16.83 9.06 -15.07
C TRP A 178 -18.13 9.56 -14.43
N GLU A 179 -19.17 9.79 -15.23
CA GLU A 179 -20.47 10.29 -14.75
C GLU A 179 -21.14 9.27 -13.82
N THR A 180 -21.12 7.98 -14.17
CA THR A 180 -21.64 6.92 -13.31
C THR A 180 -20.84 6.78 -12.02
N LEU A 181 -19.50 6.91 -12.07
CA LEU A 181 -18.67 6.91 -10.85
C LEU A 181 -19.00 8.09 -9.94
N GLU A 182 -19.20 9.28 -10.51
CA GLU A 182 -19.51 10.50 -9.77
C GLU A 182 -20.94 10.49 -9.18
N ALA A 183 -21.90 9.88 -9.88
CA ALA A 183 -23.28 9.74 -9.43
C ALA A 183 -23.49 8.63 -8.38
N SER A 184 -22.60 7.63 -8.30
CA SER A 184 -22.75 6.49 -7.40
C SER A 184 -22.48 6.85 -5.93
N ASP A 185 -23.37 6.45 -5.02
CA ASP A 185 -23.19 6.65 -3.57
C ASP A 185 -22.20 5.66 -2.92
N ASN A 186 -21.64 4.72 -3.67
CA ASN A 186 -20.68 3.74 -3.17
C ASN A 186 -19.35 4.43 -2.78
N PRO A 187 -18.78 4.17 -1.59
CA PRO A 187 -17.55 4.85 -1.13
C PRO A 187 -16.34 4.55 -2.02
N PHE A 188 -16.29 3.35 -2.62
CA PHE A 188 -15.18 2.96 -3.48
C PHE A 188 -15.13 3.71 -4.80
N THR A 189 -16.21 4.33 -5.26
CA THR A 189 -16.13 5.17 -6.47
C THR A 189 -15.20 6.35 -6.27
N LEU A 190 -15.17 6.95 -5.06
CA LEU A 190 -14.21 8.00 -4.74
C LEU A 190 -12.78 7.49 -4.68
N VAL A 191 -12.57 6.28 -4.16
CA VAL A 191 -11.24 5.66 -4.12
C VAL A 191 -10.74 5.41 -5.54
N VAL A 192 -11.59 4.90 -6.42
CA VAL A 192 -11.28 4.70 -7.85
C VAL A 192 -11.00 6.05 -8.53
N MET A 193 -11.85 7.05 -8.34
CA MET A 193 -11.65 8.41 -8.89
C MET A 193 -10.33 9.02 -8.40
N ALA A 194 -10.03 8.93 -7.11
CA ALA A 194 -8.78 9.40 -6.51
C ALA A 194 -7.57 8.71 -7.12
N HIS A 195 -7.63 7.38 -7.28
CA HIS A 195 -6.56 6.61 -7.89
C HIS A 195 -6.32 7.02 -9.35
N LEU A 196 -7.38 7.12 -10.16
CA LEU A 196 -7.30 7.54 -11.56
C LEU A 196 -6.79 8.98 -11.71
N MET A 197 -7.21 9.88 -10.81
CA MET A 197 -6.71 11.25 -10.77
C MET A 197 -5.23 11.31 -10.38
N ALA A 198 -4.80 10.50 -9.41
CA ALA A 198 -3.40 10.43 -8.98
C ALA A 198 -2.47 9.95 -10.09
N GLN A 199 -2.95 9.03 -10.93
CA GLN A 199 -2.21 8.53 -12.10
C GLN A 199 -2.09 9.56 -13.22
N LYS A 200 -3.18 10.26 -13.53
CA LYS A 200 -3.22 11.28 -14.59
C LYS A 200 -2.42 12.53 -14.19
N ASN A 201 -2.44 12.91 -12.92
CA ASN A 201 -1.90 14.17 -12.44
C ASN A 201 -0.56 13.99 -11.71
N ARG A 202 0.54 14.20 -12.43
CA ARG A 202 1.89 14.24 -11.84
C ARG A 202 2.24 15.60 -11.22
N ASP A 203 1.53 16.66 -11.60
CA ASP A 203 1.70 18.02 -11.06
C ASP A 203 0.97 18.19 -9.73
N GLY A 204 1.64 18.75 -8.73
CA GLY A 204 1.10 19.03 -7.40
C GLY A 204 -0.15 19.91 -7.43
N LYS A 205 -0.24 20.89 -8.34
CA LYS A 205 -1.44 21.75 -8.43
C LYS A 205 -2.67 20.99 -8.89
N LYS A 206 -2.53 20.14 -9.91
CA LYS A 206 -3.65 19.30 -10.37
C LYS A 206 -4.07 18.26 -9.33
N ARG A 207 -3.13 17.77 -8.50
CA ARG A 207 -3.44 16.91 -7.36
C ARG A 207 -4.22 17.66 -6.28
N LEU A 208 -3.89 18.93 -6.02
CA LEU A 208 -4.64 19.79 -5.12
C LEU A 208 -6.08 19.97 -5.60
N ASP A 209 -6.28 20.32 -6.87
CA ASP A 209 -7.61 20.50 -7.45
C ASP A 209 -8.44 19.21 -7.38
N ALA A 210 -7.83 18.06 -7.72
CA ALA A 210 -8.46 16.76 -7.62
C ALA A 210 -8.88 16.43 -6.17
N LYS A 211 -8.01 16.69 -5.20
CA LYS A 211 -8.30 16.45 -3.78
C LYS A 211 -9.49 17.29 -3.30
N LEU A 212 -9.52 18.58 -3.67
CA LEU A 212 -10.63 19.47 -3.34
C LEU A 212 -11.94 19.05 -4.04
N GLN A 213 -11.87 18.59 -5.29
CA GLN A 213 -13.04 18.06 -6.01
C GLN A 213 -13.65 16.86 -5.29
N LEU A 214 -12.83 15.89 -4.90
CA LEU A 214 -13.30 14.69 -4.18
C LEU A 214 -13.90 15.04 -2.81
N ILE A 215 -13.30 15.99 -2.11
CA ILE A 215 -13.83 16.49 -0.84
C ILE A 215 -15.21 17.14 -1.04
N ARG A 216 -15.37 18.02 -2.03
CA ARG A 216 -16.66 18.64 -2.37
C ARG A 216 -17.71 17.57 -2.70
N LEU A 217 -17.33 16.53 -3.42
CA LEU A 217 -18.21 15.41 -3.78
C LEU A 217 -18.65 14.61 -2.55
N MET A 218 -17.75 14.33 -1.60
CA MET A 218 -18.11 13.70 -0.32
C MET A 218 -19.18 14.50 0.44
N TYR A 219 -19.05 15.84 0.47
CA TYR A 219 -20.06 16.71 1.08
C TYR A 219 -21.35 16.80 0.25
N HIS A 220 -21.28 16.66 -1.06
CA HIS A 220 -22.48 16.65 -1.91
C HIS A 220 -23.30 15.37 -1.69
N ARG A 221 -22.62 14.22 -1.57
CA ARG A 221 -23.24 12.92 -1.27
C ARG A 221 -23.75 12.79 0.17
N GLY A 222 -23.58 13.82 1.00
CA GLY A 222 -24.08 13.84 2.38
C GLY A 222 -23.45 12.79 3.29
N TYR A 223 -22.19 12.40 3.03
CA TYR A 223 -21.51 11.42 3.87
C TYR A 223 -21.36 11.92 5.31
N ASN A 224 -21.51 11.00 6.26
CA ASN A 224 -21.31 11.33 7.67
C ASN A 224 -19.83 11.60 8.00
N LYS A 225 -19.58 12.24 9.14
CA LYS A 225 -18.23 12.60 9.61
C LYS A 225 -17.24 11.43 9.57
N LYS A 226 -17.64 10.26 10.09
CA LYS A 226 -16.77 9.09 10.18
C LYS A 226 -16.33 8.64 8.78
N ARG A 227 -17.29 8.55 7.85
CA ARG A 227 -17.06 8.15 6.46
C ARG A 227 -16.17 9.15 5.72
N ILE A 228 -16.40 10.45 5.90
CA ILE A 228 -15.55 11.50 5.32
C ILE A 228 -14.11 11.38 5.84
N LEU A 229 -13.90 11.20 7.15
CA LEU A 229 -12.56 11.09 7.72
C LEU A 229 -11.81 9.85 7.22
N THR A 230 -12.48 8.69 7.16
CA THR A 230 -11.86 7.47 6.62
C THR A 230 -11.52 7.62 5.13
N LEU A 231 -12.43 8.15 4.31
CA LEU A 231 -12.15 8.40 2.89
C LEU A 231 -11.06 9.45 2.70
N PHE A 232 -11.02 10.47 3.56
CA PHE A 232 -9.99 11.50 3.51
C PHE A 232 -8.59 10.90 3.73
N ARG A 233 -8.41 9.95 4.66
CA ARG A 233 -7.13 9.24 4.84
C ARG A 233 -6.65 8.58 3.55
N VAL A 234 -7.58 7.90 2.88
CA VAL A 234 -7.32 7.19 1.63
C VAL A 234 -6.95 8.15 0.51
N ILE A 235 -7.75 9.21 0.34
CA ILE A 235 -7.54 10.24 -0.69
C ILE A 235 -6.24 11.02 -0.42
N ASP A 236 -5.96 11.37 0.83
CA ASP A 236 -4.74 12.09 1.24
C ASP A 236 -3.47 11.31 0.90
N TRP A 237 -3.49 9.99 1.10
CA TRP A 237 -2.39 9.13 0.73
C TRP A 237 -2.24 8.98 -0.79
N LEU A 238 -3.34 8.75 -1.52
CA LEU A 238 -3.31 8.60 -2.99
C LEU A 238 -2.89 9.91 -3.69
N LEU A 239 -3.40 11.04 -3.21
CA LEU A 239 -3.13 12.37 -3.72
C LEU A 239 -2.21 13.14 -2.75
N HIS A 240 -1.04 12.55 -2.47
CA HIS A 240 -0.03 13.24 -1.67
C HIS A 240 0.34 14.59 -2.30
N LEU A 241 0.26 15.63 -1.48
CA LEU A 241 0.53 17.01 -1.87
C LEU A 241 1.93 17.44 -1.41
N PRO A 242 2.70 18.14 -2.27
CA PRO A 242 3.93 18.79 -1.86
C PRO A 242 3.70 19.76 -0.66
N PRO A 243 4.66 19.89 0.27
CA PRO A 243 4.52 20.73 1.47
C PRO A 243 4.13 22.18 1.17
N GLU A 244 4.55 22.72 0.03
CA GLU A 244 4.30 24.10 -0.39
C GLU A 244 2.80 24.35 -0.69
N LEU A 245 2.06 23.31 -1.06
CA LEU A 245 0.64 23.39 -1.41
C LEU A 245 -0.28 23.11 -0.22
N VAL A 246 0.25 22.62 0.91
CA VAL A 246 -0.53 22.32 2.11
C VAL A 246 -1.22 23.58 2.70
N PRO A 247 -0.56 24.75 2.80
CA PRO A 247 -1.23 25.96 3.29
C PRO A 247 -2.33 26.45 2.34
N GLN A 248 -2.17 26.22 1.04
CA GLN A 248 -3.22 26.54 0.06
C GLN A 248 -4.41 25.59 0.23
N PHE A 249 -4.15 24.28 0.39
CA PHE A 249 -5.17 23.28 0.66
C PHE A 249 -5.98 23.61 1.92
N GLN A 250 -5.33 23.95 3.03
CA GLN A 250 -6.00 24.30 4.29
C GLN A 250 -6.94 25.51 4.12
N ARG A 251 -6.48 26.56 3.43
CA ARG A 251 -7.32 27.75 3.17
C ARG A 251 -8.58 27.42 2.35
N GLU A 252 -8.42 26.65 1.27
CA GLU A 252 -9.54 26.24 0.42
C GLU A 252 -10.51 25.31 1.15
N LEU A 253 -10.00 24.42 1.99
CA LEU A 253 -10.81 23.54 2.82
C LEU A 253 -11.66 24.33 3.82
N SER A 254 -11.12 25.40 4.42
CA SER A 254 -11.88 26.29 5.33
C SER A 254 -13.08 26.93 4.65
N ILE A 255 -12.90 27.39 3.41
CA ILE A 255 -13.99 28.01 2.63
C ILE A 255 -15.09 26.98 2.31
N ILE A 256 -14.73 25.72 2.06
CA ILE A 256 -15.70 24.65 1.79
C ILE A 256 -16.49 24.32 3.06
N GLU A 257 -15.83 24.27 4.22
CA GLU A 257 -16.43 23.88 5.49
C GLU A 257 -17.30 24.97 6.13
N GLU A 258 -16.92 26.25 6.01
CA GLU A 258 -17.74 27.38 6.46
C GLU A 258 -19.16 27.34 5.87
N LYS A 259 -19.33 26.73 4.70
CA LYS A 259 -20.62 26.57 4.02
C LYS A 259 -21.39 25.31 4.40
N LYS A 260 -20.75 24.29 4.98
CA LYS A 260 -21.36 22.95 5.10
C LYS A 260 -21.19 22.21 6.43
N MET A 261 -20.18 22.50 7.28
CA MET A 261 -19.95 22.07 8.69
C MET A 261 -18.43 21.98 9.01
N PRO A 262 -17.96 22.26 10.25
CA PRO A 262 -16.53 22.28 10.60
C PRO A 262 -15.95 20.89 10.91
N TYR A 263 -15.02 20.42 10.08
CA TYR A 263 -14.23 19.20 10.26
C TYR A 263 -12.71 19.41 10.19
N ILE A 264 -12.25 20.64 9.89
CA ILE A 264 -10.83 21.03 9.82
C ILE A 264 -10.08 20.62 11.06
N THR A 265 -10.61 20.88 12.26
CA THR A 265 -9.93 20.49 13.50
C THR A 265 -9.74 18.98 13.60
N SER A 266 -10.63 18.18 13.01
CA SER A 266 -10.49 16.72 12.95
C SER A 266 -9.51 16.28 11.87
N ILE A 267 -9.47 16.96 10.72
CA ILE A 267 -8.52 16.70 9.62
C ILE A 267 -7.10 17.12 10.00
N GLU A 268 -6.93 18.27 10.66
CA GLU A 268 -5.66 18.76 11.21
C GLU A 268 -5.16 17.83 12.32
N ARG A 269 -6.03 17.44 13.26
CA ARG A 269 -5.67 16.47 14.30
C ARG A 269 -5.23 15.15 13.69
N LEU A 270 -5.96 14.67 12.68
CA LEU A 270 -5.61 13.45 11.96
C LEU A 270 -4.24 13.56 11.27
N GLY A 271 -3.96 14.70 10.62
CA GLY A 271 -2.66 14.97 10.01
C GLY A 271 -1.53 15.03 11.04
N LEU A 272 -1.80 15.60 12.22
CA LEU A 272 -0.85 15.66 13.33
C LEU A 272 -0.58 14.28 13.94
N GLU A 273 -1.63 13.50 14.23
CA GLU A 273 -1.52 12.14 14.75
C GLU A 273 -0.65 11.27 13.81
N LYS A 274 -0.96 11.30 12.51
CA LYS A 274 -0.17 10.60 11.48
C LYS A 274 1.28 11.09 11.43
N GLY A 275 1.51 12.39 11.55
CA GLY A 275 2.86 12.96 11.57
C GLY A 275 3.68 12.53 12.79
N ILE A 276 3.06 12.46 13.96
CA ILE A 276 3.70 11.98 15.20
C ILE A 276 4.05 10.49 15.07
N GLU A 277 3.11 9.68 14.63
CA GLU A 277 3.27 8.24 14.45
C GLU A 277 4.39 7.90 13.44
N GLN A 278 4.40 8.58 12.29
CA GLN A 278 5.48 8.46 11.30
C GLN A 278 6.83 8.92 11.87
N GLY A 279 6.85 10.02 12.63
CA GLY A 279 8.05 10.50 13.29
C GLY A 279 8.60 9.50 14.31
N MET A 280 7.73 8.82 15.04
CA MET A 280 8.08 7.78 16.01
C MET A 280 8.70 6.56 15.31
N GLN A 281 8.03 6.03 14.29
CA GLN A 281 8.52 4.89 13.49
C GLN A 281 9.88 5.19 12.84
N GLN A 282 10.05 6.39 12.26
CA GLN A 282 11.34 6.82 11.71
C GLN A 282 12.43 6.90 12.78
N GLY A 283 12.08 7.35 13.99
CA GLY A 283 12.96 7.37 15.16
C GLY A 283 13.40 5.96 15.57
N GLU A 284 12.46 5.03 15.72
CA GLU A 284 12.70 3.62 16.06
C GLU A 284 13.60 2.93 15.03
N ALA A 285 13.27 3.06 13.74
CA ALA A 285 14.08 2.53 12.65
C ALA A 285 15.49 3.12 12.65
N THR A 286 15.64 4.43 12.94
CA THR A 286 16.96 5.08 13.02
C THR A 286 17.79 4.53 14.18
N VAL A 287 17.18 4.33 15.34
CA VAL A 287 17.86 3.77 16.52
C VAL A 287 18.27 2.33 16.27
N LEU A 288 17.36 1.49 15.75
CA LEU A 288 17.63 0.09 15.47
C LEU A 288 18.73 -0.07 14.41
N ASN A 289 18.69 0.72 13.34
CA ASN A 289 19.76 0.77 12.34
C ASN A 289 21.14 1.04 12.97
N ARG A 290 21.22 1.98 13.94
CA ARG A 290 22.48 2.29 14.64
C ARG A 290 22.92 1.14 15.55
N GLN A 291 22.00 0.48 16.25
CA GLN A 291 22.31 -0.66 17.10
C GLN A 291 22.84 -1.84 16.28
N LEU A 292 22.17 -2.16 15.17
CA LEU A 292 22.58 -3.22 14.23
C LEU A 292 23.93 -2.93 13.59
N GLN A 293 24.15 -1.71 13.10
CA GLN A 293 25.44 -1.30 12.55
C GLN A 293 26.57 -1.42 13.58
N ARG A 294 26.30 -1.07 14.84
CA ARG A 294 27.30 -1.15 15.91
C ARG A 294 27.59 -2.59 16.35
N LYS A 295 26.58 -3.46 16.38
CA LYS A 295 26.71 -4.85 16.83
C LYS A 295 27.32 -5.75 15.74
N PHE A 296 26.89 -5.59 14.48
CA PHE A 296 27.23 -6.51 13.40
C PHE A 296 28.19 -5.92 12.34
N GLY A 297 28.50 -4.62 12.39
CA GLY A 297 29.53 -4.01 11.54
C GLY A 297 29.25 -4.21 10.05
N GLU A 298 30.19 -4.82 9.34
CA GLU A 298 30.10 -5.10 7.90
C GLU A 298 29.04 -6.16 7.54
N GLY A 299 28.64 -6.99 8.50
CA GLY A 299 27.52 -7.92 8.31
C GLY A 299 26.17 -7.22 8.11
N PHE A 300 26.05 -5.96 8.54
CA PHE A 300 24.87 -5.12 8.34
C PHE A 300 24.94 -4.36 7.01
N THR A 301 24.47 -5.02 5.95
CA THR A 301 24.45 -4.49 4.58
C THR A 301 23.27 -3.53 4.32
N ASP A 302 23.30 -2.86 3.16
CA ASP A 302 22.24 -1.93 2.76
C ASP A 302 20.86 -2.58 2.56
N VAL A 303 20.83 -3.87 2.22
CA VAL A 303 19.58 -4.66 2.15
C VAL A 303 18.91 -4.71 3.53
N HIS A 304 19.69 -4.89 4.60
CA HIS A 304 19.18 -4.92 5.96
C HIS A 304 18.77 -3.52 6.43
N ARG A 305 19.52 -2.48 6.06
CA ARG A 305 19.10 -1.08 6.32
C ARG A 305 17.75 -0.77 5.71
N GLN A 306 17.55 -1.19 4.46
CA GLN A 306 16.29 -0.96 3.77
C GLN A 306 15.16 -1.74 4.44
N ARG A 307 15.41 -3.00 4.79
CA ARG A 307 14.45 -3.82 5.55
C ARG A 307 14.05 -3.22 6.90
N VAL A 308 14.97 -2.57 7.61
CA VAL A 308 14.67 -1.85 8.87
C VAL A 308 13.90 -0.56 8.62
N LYS A 309 14.19 0.18 7.56
CA LYS A 309 13.42 1.38 7.21
C LYS A 309 11.98 1.08 6.79
N GLU A 310 11.76 -0.10 6.22
CA GLU A 310 10.47 -0.55 5.70
C GLU A 310 9.63 -1.34 6.71
N ALA A 311 10.16 -1.61 7.91
CA ALA A 311 9.44 -2.35 8.94
C ALA A 311 8.51 -1.44 9.78
N ASP A 312 7.38 -2.00 10.22
CA ASP A 312 6.46 -1.34 11.16
C ASP A 312 7.01 -1.25 12.59
N SER A 313 6.33 -0.48 13.43
CA SER A 313 6.74 -0.26 14.82
C SER A 313 6.79 -1.55 15.65
N ASP A 314 5.86 -2.48 15.46
CA ASP A 314 5.81 -3.73 16.24
C ASP A 314 6.99 -4.65 15.88
N ILE A 315 7.31 -4.76 14.58
CA ILE A 315 8.47 -5.51 14.08
C ILE A 315 9.78 -4.83 14.50
N LEU A 316 9.85 -3.50 14.45
CA LEU A 316 11.00 -2.74 14.91
C LEU A 316 11.26 -2.96 16.41
N LEU A 317 10.20 -3.01 17.21
CA LEU A 317 10.27 -3.31 18.64
C LEU A 317 10.73 -4.75 18.88
N ASP A 318 10.14 -5.73 18.19
CA ASP A 318 10.55 -7.14 18.27
C ASP A 318 12.04 -7.30 17.91
N TRP A 319 12.49 -6.66 16.82
CA TRP A 319 13.91 -6.68 16.44
C TRP A 319 14.79 -5.94 17.44
N SER A 320 14.33 -4.86 18.06
CA SER A 320 15.10 -4.14 19.08
C SER A 320 15.38 -5.03 20.31
N GLU A 321 14.45 -5.91 20.68
CA GLU A 321 14.66 -6.90 21.74
C GLU A 321 15.61 -8.01 21.28
N GLN A 322 15.40 -8.54 20.07
CA GLN A 322 16.24 -9.61 19.50
C GLN A 322 17.70 -9.18 19.35
N VAL A 323 17.95 -7.92 18.97
CA VAL A 323 19.29 -7.34 18.83
C VAL A 323 20.08 -7.42 20.13
N LEU A 324 19.45 -7.50 21.31
CA LEU A 324 20.18 -7.63 22.57
C LEU A 324 20.86 -9.00 22.71
N TYR A 325 20.23 -10.07 22.20
CA TYR A 325 20.65 -11.45 22.45
C TYR A 325 21.20 -12.18 21.22
N ALA A 326 20.79 -11.78 20.00
CA ALA A 326 21.18 -12.43 18.76
C ALA A 326 22.70 -12.40 18.52
N GLN A 327 23.28 -13.52 18.10
CA GLN A 327 24.70 -13.64 17.77
C GLN A 327 24.98 -13.36 16.28
N SER A 328 23.95 -13.42 15.44
CA SER A 328 24.03 -13.11 14.02
C SER A 328 22.92 -12.15 13.60
N ILE A 329 23.11 -11.49 12.46
CA ILE A 329 22.09 -10.62 11.86
C ILE A 329 20.85 -11.40 11.43
N ASP A 330 21.05 -12.63 10.95
CA ASP A 330 19.97 -13.51 10.52
C ASP A 330 19.07 -13.89 11.69
N GLU A 331 19.63 -14.11 12.88
CA GLU A 331 18.87 -14.36 14.11
C GLU A 331 17.98 -13.18 14.51
N VAL A 332 18.42 -11.93 14.30
CA VAL A 332 17.58 -10.76 14.59
C VAL A 332 16.33 -10.76 13.70
N PHE A 333 16.53 -11.06 12.42
CA PHE A 333 15.47 -11.05 11.44
C PHE A 333 14.66 -12.35 11.38
N TYR A 334 15.03 -13.36 12.18
CA TYR A 334 14.31 -14.61 12.37
C TYR A 334 13.34 -14.47 13.55
N SER A 335 12.03 -14.60 13.29
CA SER A 335 11.03 -14.56 14.36
C SER A 335 11.12 -15.83 15.23
N SER A 336 11.70 -15.72 16.43
CA SER A 336 11.62 -16.76 17.45
C SER A 336 10.24 -16.77 18.13
N LYS A 337 9.19 -17.18 17.42
CA LYS A 337 7.93 -17.64 18.06
C LYS A 337 7.90 -19.16 18.19
N SER A 338 9.01 -19.73 18.68
CA SER A 338 9.11 -21.14 19.04
C SER A 338 9.98 -21.35 20.28
N SER A 339 9.67 -20.68 21.41
CA SER A 339 10.20 -21.05 22.74
C SER A 339 9.61 -20.20 23.90
N ARG A 340 8.29 -20.05 23.99
CA ARG A 340 7.63 -19.65 25.25
C ARG A 340 6.31 -20.41 25.44
N SER A 341 6.43 -21.72 25.47
CA SER A 341 5.45 -22.63 26.07
C SER A 341 6.22 -23.77 26.69
N GLU A 342 6.84 -23.52 27.84
CA GLU A 342 7.21 -24.53 28.83
C GLU A 342 7.77 -23.79 30.04
N HIS A 343 6.88 -23.42 30.96
CA HIS A 343 6.88 -23.84 32.36
C HIS A 343 5.65 -23.28 33.06
#